data_AF-A0A4R2F4X2-F1
#
_entry.id   AF-A0A4R2F4X2-F1
#
_cell.length_a   1.000
_cell.length_b   1.000
_cell.length_c   1.000
_cell.angle_alpha   90.00
_cell.angle_beta   90.00
_cell.angle_gamma   90.00
#
_symmetry.space_group_name_H-M   'P 1'
#
loop_
_entity.id
_entity.type
_entity.pdbx_description
1 polymer ?
#
loop_
_entity_poly.entity_id
_entity_poly.type
_entity_poly.pdbx_seq_one_letter_code
_entity_poly.pdbx_strand_id
1 'polypeptide(L)' 'MVILAPLCRAERKRMQKLIQKTNDKHFARRLIAMLMLHQGLPVTQVQHITGAARSSIGRW' A
#
# COMPACT_ATOMS: atom_id res chain seq x y z
N MET A 1 7.52 -8.04 -13.24
CA MET A 1 6.11 -8.41 -13.46
C MET A 1 5.34 -8.13 -12.19
N VAL A 2 4.59 -7.02 -12.15
CA VAL A 2 3.70 -6.71 -11.03
C VAL A 2 2.39 -7.43 -11.31
N ILE A 3 2.04 -8.41 -10.48
CA ILE A 3 0.86 -9.30 -10.65
C ILE A 3 -0.44 -8.60 -10.19
N LEU A 4 -0.35 -7.39 -9.64
CA LEU A 4 -1.50 -6.62 -9.22
C LEU A 4 -2.22 -6.06 -10.45
N ALA A 5 -3.51 -6.38 -10.59
CA ALA A 5 -4.37 -5.78 -11.59
C ALA A 5 -4.30 -4.24 -11.49
N PRO A 6 -4.38 -3.52 -12.62
CA PRO A 6 -4.37 -2.07 -12.61
C PRO A 6 -5.54 -1.55 -11.76
N LEU A 7 -5.22 -1.00 -10.59
CA LEU A 7 -6.16 -0.32 -9.70
C LEU A 7 -6.75 0.87 -10.46
N CYS A 8 -8.07 0.89 -10.60
CA CYS A 8 -8.75 2.01 -11.23
C CYS A 8 -8.56 3.28 -10.39
N ARG A 9 -8.59 4.46 -11.03
CA ARG A 9 -8.43 5.76 -10.36
C ARG A 9 -9.41 5.93 -9.20
N ALA A 10 -10.64 5.44 -9.36
CA ALA A 10 -11.67 5.50 -8.32
C ALA A 10 -11.28 4.70 -7.07
N GLU A 11 -10.72 3.51 -7.24
CA GLU A 11 -10.27 2.66 -6.14
C GLU A 11 -9.10 3.29 -5.39
N ARG A 12 -8.11 3.83 -6.10
CA ARG A 12 -7.00 4.56 -5.47
C ARG A 12 -7.52 5.71 -4.61
N LYS A 13 -8.47 6.49 -5.11
CA LYS A 13 -9.09 7.59 -4.36
C LYS A 13 -9.87 7.10 -3.14
N ARG A 14 -10.55 5.95 -3.24
CA ARG A 14 -11.22 5.31 -2.09
C ARG A 14 -10.21 4.89 -1.02
N MET A 15 -9.12 4.21 -1.40
CA MET A 15 -8.07 3.81 -0.47
C MET A 15 -7.43 5.01 0.23
N GLN A 16 -7.11 6.07 -0.51
CA GLN A 16 -6.59 7.32 0.08
C GLN A 16 -7.56 7.92 1.10
N LYS A 17 -8.86 7.94 0.78
CA LYS A 17 -9.90 8.40 1.71
C LYS A 17 -9.98 7.52 2.96
N LEU A 18 -9.82 6.20 2.81
CA LEU A 18 -9.80 5.27 3.94
C LEU A 18 -8.58 5.49 4.83
N ILE A 19 -7.39 5.72 4.25
CA ILE A 19 -6.16 6.05 5.00
C ILE A 19 -6.37 7.29 5.87
N GLN A 20 -7.00 8.34 5.33
CA GLN A 20 -7.23 9.59 6.07
C GLN A 20 -8.32 9.48 7.13
N LYS A 21 -9.26 8.53 6.99
CA LYS A 21 -10.39 8.37 7.91
C LYS A 21 -10.16 7.34 9.00
N THR A 22 -9.30 6.36 8.76
CA THR A 22 -9.09 5.25 9.71
C THR A 22 -8.25 5.70 10.89
N ASN A 23 -8.64 5.26 12.10
CA ASN A 23 -7.82 5.40 13.30
C ASN A 23 -6.83 4.23 13.48
N ASP A 24 -7.05 3.12 12.73
CA ASP A 24 -6.16 1.97 12.77
C ASP A 24 -4.90 2.25 11.94
N LYS A 25 -3.81 2.50 12.67
CA LYS A 25 -2.48 2.77 12.12
C LYS A 25 -1.93 1.60 11.30
N HIS A 26 -2.22 0.36 11.68
CA HIS A 26 -1.78 -0.83 10.93
C HIS A 26 -2.58 -0.98 9.63
N PHE A 27 -3.87 -0.70 9.66
CA PHE A 27 -4.70 -0.69 8.45
C PHE A 27 -4.26 0.43 7.48
N ALA A 28 -4.03 1.65 7.97
CA ALA A 28 -3.50 2.74 7.16
C ALA A 28 -2.16 2.37 6.52
N ARG A 29 -1.23 1.80 7.30
CA ARG A 29 0.09 1.36 6.80
C ARG A 29 -0.01 0.33 5.68
N ARG A 30 -0.93 -0.64 5.80
CA ARG A 30 -1.19 -1.65 4.76
C ARG A 30 -1.67 -1.01 3.46
N LEU A 31 -2.65 -0.11 3.55
CA LEU A 31 -3.18 0.58 2.37
C LEU A 31 -2.12 1.46 1.69
N ILE A 32 -1.27 2.13 2.45
CA ILE A 32 -0.14 2.90 1.91
C ILE A 32 0.82 1.98 1.14
N ALA A 33 1.18 0.83 1.73
CA ALA A 33 2.06 -0.13 1.08
C ALA A 33 1.47 -0.67 -0.24
N MET A 34 0.19 -1.08 -0.24
CA MET A 34 -0.51 -1.53 -1.45
C MET A 34 -0.54 -0.45 -2.54
N LEU A 35 -0.82 0.81 -2.17
CA LEU A 35 -0.81 1.94 -3.12
C LEU A 35 0.58 2.17 -3.72
N MET A 36 1.63 2.00 -2.94
CA MET A 36 3.01 2.17 -3.41
C MET A 36 3.45 1.04 -4.34
N LEU A 37 3.16 -0.21 -3.97
CA LEU A 37 3.44 -1.37 -4.82
C LEU A 37 2.72 -1.26 -6.16
N HIS A 38 1.47 -0.82 -6.16
CA HIS A 38 0.72 -0.58 -7.40
C HIS A 38 1.32 0.57 -8.25
N GLN A 39 1.98 1.55 -7.64
CA GLN A 39 2.71 2.60 -8.37
C GLN A 39 4.04 2.11 -8.96
N GLY A 40 4.41 0.84 -8.75
CA GLY A 40 5.65 0.26 -9.24
C GLY A 40 6.85 0.49 -8.33
N LEU A 41 6.64 0.97 -7.10
CA LEU A 41 7.72 1.13 -6.13
C LEU A 41 8.24 -0.25 -5.71
N PRO A 42 9.58 -0.42 -5.59
CA PRO A 42 10.16 -1.69 -5.16
C PRO A 42 9.85 -1.96 -3.68
N VAL A 43 9.75 -3.24 -3.32
CA VAL A 43 9.47 -3.68 -1.93
C VAL A 43 10.47 -3.08 -0.93
N THR A 44 11.74 -2.91 -1.34
CA THR A 44 12.76 -2.19 -0.54
C THR A 44 12.31 -0.80 -0.13
N GLN A 45 11.85 -0.01 -1.09
CA GLN A 45 11.45 1.37 -0.87
C GLN A 45 10.16 1.44 -0.05
N VAL A 46 9.21 0.53 -0.31
CA VAL A 46 8.00 0.40 0.51
C VAL A 46 8.33 0.05 1.96
N GLN A 47 9.30 -0.84 2.19
CA GLN A 47 9.81 -1.19 3.52
C GLN A 47 10.39 0.04 4.22
N HIS A 48 11.25 0.81 3.54
CA HIS A 48 11.85 2.02 4.10
C HIS A 48 10.81 3.08 4.48
N ILE A 49 9.77 3.28 3.66
CA ILE A 49 8.76 4.32 3.91
C ILE A 49 7.74 3.89 4.97
N THR A 50 7.27 2.65 4.91
CA THR A 50 6.21 2.17 5.83
C THR A 50 6.75 1.67 7.17
N GLY A 51 8.04 1.34 7.25
CA GLY A 51 8.67 0.69 8.39
C GLY A 51 8.20 -0.77 8.61
N ALA A 52 7.44 -1.33 7.67
CA ALA A 52 6.96 -2.71 7.76
C ALA A 52 8.05 -3.69 7.34
N ALA A 53 8.05 -4.88 7.94
CA ALA A 53 8.93 -5.96 7.50
C ALA A 53 8.62 -6.38 6.05
N ARG A 54 9.65 -6.73 5.29
CA ARG A 54 9.54 -7.26 3.92
C ARG A 54 8.58 -8.44 3.81
N SER A 55 8.63 -9.34 4.79
CA SER A 55 7.73 -10.51 4.87
C SER A 55 6.26 -10.11 5.04
N SER A 56 5.99 -9.01 5.75
CA SER A 56 4.65 -8.45 5.87
C SER A 56 4.19 -7.84 4.55
N ILE A 57 5.05 -7.04 3.90
CA ILE A 57 4.73 -6.38 2.62
C ILE A 57 4.45 -7.43 1.53
N GLY A 58 5.23 -8.51 1.46
CA GLY A 58 5.00 -9.58 0.48
C GLY A 58 3.72 -10.40 0.72
N ARG A 59 3.10 -10.30 1.90
CA ARG A 59 1.81 -10.94 2.23
C ARG A 59 0.61 -10.03 1.97
N TRP A 60 0.84 -8.73 1.81
CA TRP A 60 -0.21 -7.73 1.57
C TRP A 60 -0.46 -7.60 0.08
#